data_AF-A0A257QZV2-F1
#
_entry.id   AF-A0A257QZV2-F1
#
_cell.length_a   1.000
_cell.length_b   1.000
_cell.length_c   1.000
_cell.angle_alpha   90.00
_cell.angle_beta   90.00
_cell.angle_gamma   90.00
#
_symmetry.space_group_name_H-M   'P 1'
#
loop_
_entity.id
_entity.type
_entity.pdbx_description
1 polymer ?
#
loop_
_entity_poly.entity_id
_entity_poly.type
_entity_poly.pdbx_seq_one_letter_code
_entity_poly.pdbx_strand_id
1 'polypeptide(L)'
;PLLEDVNFSGARGILVNITAGLDMSIGEFEEVGDVVKEFISDDASVVVGTVIDPEMTDEMRVTVIVTGLGEIRSRHTSIGSSPRARLNDSRRTDGTFDYHELDRPAVTRRQTAAPKVIKKSNPEVLPDTDYLDIPAFLRRSEEVEA
;
A
#
# COMPACT_ATOMS: atom_id res chain seq x y z
N PRO A 1 28.06 -8.54 -6.35
CA PRO A 1 27.20 -9.57 -5.75
C PRO A 1 25.87 -8.93 -5.39
N LEU A 2 24.73 -9.60 -5.57
CA LEU A 2 23.41 -8.93 -5.55
C LEU A 2 22.96 -8.47 -4.14
N LEU A 3 23.74 -8.77 -3.09
CA LEU A 3 23.37 -8.62 -1.68
C LEU A 3 24.36 -7.75 -0.88
N GLU A 4 25.31 -7.11 -1.53
CA GLU A 4 26.22 -6.19 -0.85
C GLU A 4 25.42 -4.96 -0.41
N ASP A 5 25.48 -4.63 0.89
CA ASP A 5 24.87 -3.46 1.55
C ASP A 5 23.39 -3.54 1.98
N VAL A 6 22.73 -4.70 1.92
CA VAL A 6 21.34 -4.84 2.41
C VAL A 6 21.31 -5.45 3.82
N ASN A 7 20.81 -4.69 4.79
CA ASN A 7 20.53 -5.19 6.14
C ASN A 7 19.19 -5.95 6.15
N PHE A 8 19.25 -7.26 6.43
CA PHE A 8 18.08 -8.14 6.51
C PHE A 8 17.35 -8.10 7.85
N SER A 9 17.91 -7.46 8.88
CA SER A 9 17.32 -7.33 10.22
C SER A 9 16.00 -6.54 10.22
N GLY A 10 15.69 -5.81 9.14
CA GLY A 10 14.41 -5.14 8.98
C GLY A 10 13.34 -5.96 8.24
N ALA A 11 13.68 -7.12 7.70
CA ALA A 11 12.78 -7.91 6.85
C ALA A 11 11.60 -8.46 7.66
N ARG A 12 10.38 -8.29 7.14
CA ARG A 12 9.16 -8.80 7.78
C ARG A 12 8.71 -10.15 7.25
N GLY A 13 9.15 -10.51 6.05
CA GLY A 13 8.70 -11.71 5.36
C GLY A 13 9.75 -12.24 4.41
N ILE A 14 9.96 -13.55 4.43
CA ILE A 14 10.93 -14.25 3.59
C ILE A 14 10.26 -15.43 2.93
N LEU A 15 10.54 -15.59 1.63
CA LEU A 15 10.16 -16.75 0.84
C LEU A 15 11.42 -17.44 0.36
N VAL A 16 11.56 -18.71 0.73
CA VAL A 16 12.64 -19.58 0.28
C VAL A 16 12.05 -20.59 -0.70
N ASN A 17 12.63 -20.70 -1.88
CA ASN A 17 12.36 -21.78 -2.81
C ASN A 17 13.59 -22.67 -2.94
N ILE A 18 13.45 -23.93 -2.60
CA ILE A 18 14.48 -24.96 -2.75
C ILE A 18 14.11 -25.82 -3.94
N THR A 19 14.96 -25.86 -4.96
CA THR A 19 14.80 -26.77 -6.09
C THR A 19 15.91 -27.80 -6.04
N ALA A 20 15.56 -29.08 -5.98
CA ALA A 20 16.52 -30.18 -5.86
C ALA A 20 15.97 -31.46 -6.49
N GLY A 21 16.85 -32.45 -6.67
CA GLY A 21 16.51 -33.78 -7.14
C GLY A 21 15.75 -34.62 -6.12
N LEU A 22 15.46 -35.87 -6.50
CA LEU A 22 14.82 -36.88 -5.65
C LEU A 22 15.74 -37.40 -4.52
N ASP A 23 17.02 -37.07 -4.61
CA ASP A 23 18.10 -37.37 -3.69
C ASP A 23 18.20 -36.37 -2.53
N MET A 24 17.46 -35.25 -2.56
CA MET A 24 17.44 -34.30 -1.46
C MET A 24 16.92 -34.95 -0.17
N SER A 25 17.75 -34.86 0.87
CA SER A 25 17.42 -35.35 2.20
C SER A 25 16.67 -34.32 3.03
N ILE A 26 15.98 -34.79 4.07
CA ILE A 26 15.35 -33.89 5.05
C ILE A 26 16.37 -33.06 5.84
N GLY A 27 17.58 -33.61 6.06
CA GLY A 27 18.64 -32.92 6.79
C GLY A 27 19.14 -31.68 6.05
N GLU A 28 19.29 -31.77 4.72
CA GLU A 28 19.68 -30.61 3.90
C GLU A 28 18.57 -29.55 3.86
N PHE A 29 17.30 -29.97 3.83
CA PHE A 29 16.18 -29.05 3.93
C PHE A 29 16.19 -28.29 5.27
N GLU A 30 16.44 -28.99 6.38
CA GLU A 30 16.55 -28.39 7.71
C GLU A 30 17.74 -27.43 7.79
N GLU A 31 18.90 -27.81 7.25
CA GLU A 31 20.10 -26.97 7.24
C GLU A 31 19.88 -25.66 6.48
N VAL A 32 19.25 -25.70 5.29
CA VAL A 32 18.88 -24.47 4.55
C VAL A 32 17.92 -23.61 5.38
N GLY A 33 16.94 -24.23 6.03
CA GLY A 33 15.99 -23.52 6.88
C GLY A 33 16.66 -22.82 8.06
N ASP A 34 17.61 -23.46 8.71
CA ASP A 34 18.32 -22.91 9.86
C ASP A 34 19.31 -21.81 9.46
N VAL A 35 20.05 -21.99 8.36
CA VAL A 35 20.91 -20.94 7.80
C VAL A 35 20.09 -19.68 7.51
N VAL A 36 18.91 -19.81 6.88
CA VAL A 36 18.05 -18.64 6.59
C VAL A 36 17.56 -17.97 7.87
N LYS A 37 17.25 -18.72 8.94
CA LYS A 37 16.81 -18.15 10.22
C LYS A 37 17.90 -17.31 10.90
N GLU A 38 19.18 -17.65 10.73
CA GLU A 38 20.28 -16.89 11.36
C GLU A 38 20.45 -15.47 10.80
N PHE A 39 20.01 -15.22 9.56
CA PHE A 39 20.19 -13.93 8.90
C PHE A 39 19.03 -12.94 9.12
N ILE A 40 17.98 -13.35 9.83
CA ILE A 40 16.68 -12.67 9.82
C ILE A 40 16.26 -12.34 11.25
N SER A 41 15.34 -11.39 11.41
CA SER A 41 14.82 -11.07 12.73
C SER A 41 13.83 -12.11 13.24
N ASP A 42 13.80 -12.31 14.56
CA ASP A 42 12.93 -13.28 15.24
C ASP A 42 11.43 -13.06 14.96
N ASP A 43 11.04 -11.86 14.55
CA ASP A 43 9.65 -11.48 14.23
C ASP A 43 9.30 -11.61 12.73
N ALA A 44 10.24 -12.06 11.89
CA ALA A 44 10.01 -12.24 10.47
C ALA A 44 9.23 -13.52 10.17
N SER A 45 8.26 -13.44 9.25
CA SER A 45 7.55 -14.62 8.75
C SER A 45 8.38 -15.33 7.68
N VAL A 46 8.58 -16.64 7.81
CA VAL A 46 9.33 -17.44 6.86
C VAL A 46 8.42 -18.47 6.22
N VAL A 47 8.40 -18.49 4.89
CA VAL A 47 7.74 -19.51 4.09
C VAL A 47 8.79 -20.26 3.28
N VAL A 48 8.85 -21.57 3.46
CA VAL A 48 9.76 -22.44 2.72
C VAL A 48 8.95 -23.30 1.77
N GLY A 49 9.30 -23.25 0.49
CA GLY A 49 8.76 -24.07 -0.58
C GLY A 49 9.84 -24.96 -1.17
N THR A 50 9.42 -26.11 -1.69
CA THR A 50 10.31 -27.06 -2.34
C THR A 50 9.71 -27.49 -3.67
N VAL A 51 10.56 -27.54 -4.69
CA VAL A 51 10.26 -28.04 -6.03
C VAL A 51 11.19 -29.21 -6.30
N ILE A 52 10.61 -30.33 -6.72
CA ILE A 52 11.39 -31.50 -7.11
C ILE A 52 11.64 -31.43 -8.61
N ASP A 53 12.91 -31.40 -8.99
CA ASP A 53 13.37 -31.48 -10.38
C ASP A 53 14.15 -32.79 -10.58
N PRO A 54 13.56 -33.83 -11.21
CA PRO A 54 14.22 -35.12 -11.41
C PRO A 54 15.48 -35.07 -12.27
N GLU A 55 15.73 -33.99 -13.02
CA GLU A 55 16.93 -33.82 -13.84
C GLU A 55 18.13 -33.31 -13.01
N MET A 56 17.88 -32.75 -11.82
CA MET A 56 18.92 -32.37 -10.86
C MET A 56 19.40 -33.60 -10.09
N THR A 57 20.71 -33.72 -9.90
CA THR A 57 21.34 -34.82 -9.15
C THR A 57 22.56 -34.28 -8.42
N ASP A 58 22.66 -34.59 -7.13
CA ASP A 58 23.68 -34.11 -6.20
C ASP A 58 23.83 -32.57 -6.19
N GLU A 59 22.78 -31.85 -6.60
CA GLU A 59 22.75 -30.39 -6.63
C GLU A 59 21.41 -29.83 -6.15
N MET A 60 21.46 -28.64 -5.54
CA MET A 60 20.27 -27.88 -5.19
C MET A 60 20.44 -26.40 -5.49
N ARG A 61 19.33 -25.77 -5.88
CA ARG A 61 19.24 -24.34 -6.10
C ARG A 61 18.33 -23.72 -5.06
N VAL A 62 18.90 -22.88 -4.22
CA VAL A 62 18.17 -22.12 -3.22
C VAL A 62 17.97 -20.69 -3.73
N THR A 63 16.71 -20.27 -3.79
CA THR A 63 16.33 -18.89 -4.11
C THR A 63 15.68 -18.28 -2.89
N VAL A 64 16.26 -17.17 -2.41
CA VAL A 64 15.77 -16.44 -1.24
C VAL A 64 15.21 -15.11 -1.72
N ILE A 65 13.96 -14.84 -1.36
CA ILE A 65 13.27 -13.59 -1.62
C ILE A 65 12.98 -12.95 -0.27
N VAL A 66 13.57 -11.78 -0.05
CA VAL A 66 13.40 -11.02 1.18
C VAL A 66 12.48 -9.84 0.94
N THR A 67 11.46 -9.70 1.79
CA THR A 67 10.43 -8.66 1.67
C THR A 67 10.28 -7.88 2.97
N GLY A 68 9.71 -6.69 2.88
CA GLY A 68 9.59 -5.80 4.04
C GLY A 68 10.92 -5.20 4.47
N LEU A 69 11.91 -5.14 3.58
CA LEU A 69 13.16 -4.43 3.82
C LEU A 69 12.89 -2.92 3.95
N GLY A 70 13.35 -2.33 5.05
CA GLY A 70 13.18 -0.91 5.37
C GLY A 70 11.97 -0.63 6.27
N GLU A 71 12.07 0.43 7.07
CA GLU A 71 10.93 0.93 7.81
C GLU A 71 9.84 1.37 6.82
N ILE A 72 8.74 0.61 6.75
CA ILE A 72 7.43 1.24 6.54
C ILE A 72 7.16 2.02 7.82
N ARG A 73 7.88 3.13 8.02
CA ARG A 73 7.38 4.20 8.87
C ARG A 73 6.06 4.55 8.22
N SER A 74 5.02 4.07 8.89
CA SER A 74 3.68 4.50 8.66
C SER A 74 3.77 5.99 8.39
N ARG A 75 3.33 6.43 7.21
CA ARG A 75 2.67 7.72 7.12
C ARG A 75 1.44 7.61 8.02
N HIS A 76 1.65 7.59 9.33
CA HIS A 76 0.92 8.44 10.23
C HIS A 76 1.28 9.85 9.77
N THR A 77 0.71 10.26 8.64
CA THR A 77 0.19 11.59 8.55
C THR A 77 -0.63 11.70 9.81
N SER A 78 -0.14 12.50 10.75
CA SER A 78 -0.97 13.07 11.79
C SER A 78 -2.27 13.48 11.10
N ILE A 79 -3.34 12.71 11.29
CA ILE A 79 -4.71 13.15 11.12
C ILE A 79 -4.93 14.16 12.26
N GLY A 80 -4.22 15.26 12.14
CA GLY A 80 -4.24 16.43 12.99
C GLY A 80 -4.64 17.55 12.08
N SER A 81 -5.88 17.99 12.24
CA SER A 81 -6.56 19.09 11.55
C SER A 81 -6.98 18.84 10.10
N SER A 82 -7.94 17.92 9.92
CA SER A 82 -9.05 18.31 9.05
C SER A 82 -9.65 19.60 9.64
N PRO A 83 -9.84 20.68 8.86
CA PRO A 83 -10.56 21.83 9.36
C PRO A 83 -11.93 21.29 9.71
N ARG A 84 -12.30 21.29 11.00
CA ARG A 84 -13.65 20.99 11.44
C ARG A 84 -14.56 21.73 10.48
N ALA A 85 -15.28 20.98 9.64
CA ALA A 85 -16.41 21.52 8.92
C ALA A 85 -17.18 22.27 9.99
N ARG A 86 -17.24 23.60 9.87
CA ARG A 86 -18.05 24.39 10.77
C ARG A 86 -19.43 23.79 10.60
N LEU A 87 -19.85 23.04 11.61
CA LEU A 87 -21.24 22.67 11.75
C LEU A 87 -21.90 24.03 11.82
N ASN A 88 -22.54 24.44 10.71
CA ASN A 88 -23.38 25.62 10.74
C ASN A 88 -24.43 25.28 11.79
N ASP A 89 -24.18 25.83 12.97
CA ASP A 89 -24.92 25.55 14.16
C ASP A 89 -26.25 26.24 13.91
N SER A 90 -27.32 25.49 13.64
CA SER A 90 -28.70 26.01 13.67
C SER A 90 -29.10 26.42 15.10
N ARG A 91 -28.13 26.75 15.95
CA ARG A 91 -28.34 27.29 17.29
C ARG A 91 -28.57 28.77 17.16
N ARG A 92 -29.72 29.20 17.65
CA ARG A 92 -30.00 30.61 17.87
C ARG A 92 -29.05 31.15 18.94
N THR A 93 -28.92 32.47 19.01
CA THR A 93 -28.04 33.17 19.98
C THR A 93 -28.40 32.87 21.44
N ASP A 94 -29.57 32.29 21.71
CA ASP A 94 -30.05 31.84 23.01
C ASP A 94 -29.65 30.38 23.35
N GLY A 95 -28.90 29.70 22.47
CA GLY A 95 -28.45 28.32 22.66
C GLY A 95 -29.48 27.25 22.31
N THR A 96 -30.69 27.63 21.86
CA THR A 96 -31.71 26.69 21.40
C THR A 96 -31.54 26.33 19.92
N PHE A 97 -31.89 25.11 19.55
CA PHE A 97 -31.83 24.65 18.16
C PHE A 97 -33.08 25.11 17.39
N ASP A 98 -32.89 25.62 16.17
CA ASP A 98 -33.97 25.94 15.25
C ASP A 98 -34.42 24.68 14.49
N TYR A 99 -35.41 24.00 15.05
CA TYR A 99 -35.95 22.77 14.47
C TYR A 99 -36.63 22.97 13.10
N HIS A 100 -37.05 24.18 12.75
CA HIS A 100 -37.69 24.44 11.45
C HIS A 100 -36.71 24.33 10.27
N GLU A 101 -35.41 24.50 10.50
CA GLU A 101 -34.40 24.27 9.46
C GLU A 101 -34.14 22.78 9.20
N LEU A 102 -34.48 21.91 10.16
CA LEU A 102 -34.31 20.46 10.09
C LEU A 102 -35.41 19.78 9.25
N ASP A 103 -36.57 20.43 9.10
CA ASP A 103 -37.71 19.94 8.32
C ASP A 103 -37.45 19.90 6.80
N ARG A 104 -36.40 20.59 6.32
CA ARG A 104 -36.04 20.60 4.90
C ARG A 104 -35.08 19.46 4.56
N PRO A 105 -35.13 18.90 3.34
CA PRO A 105 -34.17 17.88 2.91
C PRO A 105 -32.72 18.36 2.98
N ALA A 106 -31.80 17.47 3.37
CA ALA A 106 -30.39 17.81 3.59
C ALA A 106 -29.69 18.41 2.36
N VAL A 107 -30.14 18.05 1.15
CA VAL A 107 -29.59 18.54 -0.12
C VAL A 107 -29.81 20.05 -0.28
N THR A 108 -30.99 20.55 0.06
CA THR A 108 -31.33 21.97 -0.05
C THR A 108 -30.65 22.81 1.04
N ARG A 109 -30.50 22.25 2.26
CA ARG A 109 -29.80 22.92 3.39
C ARG A 109 -28.33 23.21 3.08
N ARG A 110 -27.68 22.35 2.31
CA ARG A 110 -26.25 22.47 2.00
C ARG A 110 -25.94 23.54 0.94
N GLN A 111 -26.94 23.98 0.18
CA GLN A 111 -26.78 24.97 -0.90
C GLN A 111 -26.76 26.41 -0.39
N THR A 112 -27.46 26.73 0.71
CA THR A 112 -27.54 28.09 1.26
C THR A 112 -26.39 28.45 2.21
N ALA A 113 -25.59 27.45 2.61
CA ALA A 113 -24.53 27.57 3.62
C ALA A 113 -23.11 27.76 3.05
N ALA A 114 -22.94 27.90 1.74
CA ALA A 114 -21.61 28.09 1.14
C ALA A 114 -21.22 29.58 1.10
N PRO A 115 -20.09 30.01 1.69
CA PRO A 115 -19.58 31.36 1.49
C PRO A 115 -19.18 31.53 0.02
N LYS A 116 -19.51 32.70 -0.55
CA LYS A 116 -19.17 33.09 -1.93
C LYS A 116 -17.65 33.28 -2.04
N VAL A 117 -16.91 32.21 -2.28
CA VAL A 117 -15.46 32.29 -2.54
C VAL A 117 -15.28 32.90 -3.93
N ILE A 118 -14.68 34.10 -3.96
CA ILE A 118 -14.23 34.78 -5.17
C ILE A 118 -13.20 33.86 -5.84
N LYS A 119 -13.60 33.19 -6.93
CA LYS A 119 -12.67 32.45 -7.80
C LYS A 119 -11.76 33.44 -8.52
N LYS A 120 -10.49 33.54 -8.11
CA LYS A 120 -9.42 33.85 -9.07
C LYS A 120 -9.26 32.60 -9.94
N SER A 121 -9.66 32.71 -11.20
CA SER A 121 -9.49 31.67 -12.20
C SER A 121 -8.03 31.63 -12.66
N ASN A 122 -7.32 30.56 -12.29
CA ASN A 122 -6.32 29.96 -13.16
C ASN A 122 -6.99 28.71 -13.75
N PRO A 123 -7.04 28.52 -15.09
CA PRO A 123 -7.74 27.38 -15.67
C PRO A 123 -6.78 26.17 -15.66
N GLU A 124 -6.69 25.47 -14.53
CA GLU A 124 -6.14 24.11 -14.56
C GLU A 124 -7.25 23.16 -14.98
N VAL A 125 -7.02 22.55 -16.13
CA VAL A 125 -7.83 21.52 -16.77
C VAL A 125 -8.06 20.40 -15.77
N LEU A 126 -9.31 20.23 -15.33
CA LEU A 126 -9.74 18.98 -14.70
C LEU A 126 -9.52 17.89 -15.74
N PRO A 127 -8.72 16.83 -15.50
CA PRO A 127 -8.63 15.73 -16.44
C PRO A 127 -10.03 15.12 -16.56
N ASP A 128 -10.54 15.04 -17.78
CA ASP A 128 -11.84 14.44 -18.09
C ASP A 128 -11.95 13.10 -17.38
N THR A 129 -13.10 12.84 -16.77
CA THR A 129 -13.41 11.55 -16.13
C THR A 129 -13.23 10.37 -17.08
N ASP A 130 -13.30 10.65 -18.39
CA ASP A 130 -13.11 9.71 -19.49
C ASP A 130 -11.64 9.22 -19.59
N TYR A 131 -10.67 9.96 -19.03
CA TYR A 131 -9.25 9.53 -18.95
C TYR A 131 -9.05 8.32 -18.01
N LEU A 132 -10.00 8.09 -17.09
CA LEU A 132 -9.94 6.97 -16.14
C LEU A 132 -10.46 5.66 -16.76
N ASP A 133 -11.27 5.74 -17.82
CA ASP A 133 -11.90 4.58 -18.48
C ASP A 133 -10.95 3.87 -19.46
N ILE A 134 -9.84 4.50 -19.84
CA ILE A 134 -8.83 3.89 -20.71
C ILE A 134 -7.87 3.04 -19.84
N PRO A 135 -7.64 1.75 -20.17
CA PRO A 135 -6.67 0.91 -19.49
C PRO A 135 -5.26 1.55 -19.46
N ALA A 136 -4.56 1.40 -18.32
CA ALA A 136 -3.31 2.11 -18.07
C ALA A 136 -2.20 1.85 -19.11
N PHE A 137 -2.21 0.69 -19.79
CA PHE A 137 -1.23 0.36 -20.82
C PHE A 137 -1.43 1.15 -22.12
N LEU A 138 -2.65 1.58 -22.45
CA LEU A 138 -2.95 2.37 -23.65
C LEU A 138 -2.61 3.86 -23.46
N ARG A 139 -2.68 4.36 -22.23
CA ARG A 139 -2.35 5.76 -21.89
C ARG A 139 -0.89 6.11 -22.15
N ARG A 140 0.02 5.15 -21.92
CA ARG A 140 1.47 5.37 -22.04
C ARG A 140 1.96 5.44 -23.50
N SER A 141 1.24 4.81 -24.42
CA SER A 141 1.58 4.80 -25.85
C SER A 141 1.28 6.13 -26.56
N GLU A 142 0.27 6.87 -26.09
CA GLU A 142 -0.12 8.17 -26.69
C GLU A 142 0.82 9.32 -26.28
N GLU A 143 1.49 9.20 -25.13
CA GLU A 143 2.43 10.21 -24.62
C GLU A 143 3.79 10.19 -25.36
N VAL A 144 4.05 9.18 -26.19
CA VAL A 144 5.32 9.02 -26.93
C VAL A 144 5.27 9.67 -28.32
N GLU A 145 4.11 10.16 -28.77
CA GLU A 145 3.94 10.78 -30.09
C GLU A 145 3.46 12.25 -30.04
N ALA A 146 3.76 12.96 -28.94
CA ALA A 146 3.54 14.41 -28.83
C ALA A 146 4.83 15.16 -28.50
#